data_AF-A0A6N6NPE7-F1
#
_entry.id   AF-A0A6N6NPE7-F1
#
_cell.length_a   1.000
_cell.length_b   1.000
_cell.length_c   1.000
_cell.angle_alpha   90.00
_cell.angle_beta   90.00
_cell.angle_gamma   90.00
#
_symmetry.space_group_name_H-M   'P 1'
#
loop_
_entity.id
_entity.type
_entity.pdbx_description
1 polymer ?
#
loop_
_entity_poly.entity_id
_entity_poly.type
_entity_poly.pdbx_seq_one_letter_code
_entity_poly.pdbx_strand_id
1 'polypeptide(L)'
;MKTILFDASLCNGCYGCQMACKDEHCGNDWSPIAAEQPTSGQFWCKVNQETRGKVPEVKVQYTPVMCGHCENAACMNAAKDGAVYRREDGLIIIDPEKSKGQKQIVDACPAGAIYWNDKLEIPQKCTGCAHLLDDGWTVPRCVDVCATGALTYIDEEDVPEGATPMPVAEGAHPHVCYINIPKKWVYGVLVDRTINEVIIGAEVKLHSADGEVVATLSTDEFGEFRFKELEDAPYTVTASVEGYEDIELSADTTAEDVVLGDIFLKSVA
;
A
#
# COMPACT_ATOMS: atom_id res chain seq x y z
N MET A 1 -20.52 6.22 -9.47
CA MET A 1 -19.21 6.69 -9.99
C MET A 1 -18.27 5.50 -9.97
N LYS A 2 -17.24 5.46 -10.82
CA LYS A 2 -16.28 4.36 -10.83
C LYS A 2 -15.13 4.64 -9.86
N THR A 3 -14.57 3.59 -9.26
CA THR A 3 -13.41 3.63 -8.38
C THR A 3 -12.39 2.57 -8.78
N ILE A 4 -11.11 2.83 -8.52
CA ILE A 4 -10.08 1.80 -8.60
C ILE A 4 -9.94 1.15 -7.23
N LEU A 5 -10.16 -0.16 -7.15
CA LEU A 5 -9.88 -0.96 -5.95
C LEU A 5 -8.51 -1.64 -6.11
N PHE A 6 -7.66 -1.51 -5.10
CA PHE A 6 -6.38 -2.19 -4.98
C PHE A 6 -6.44 -3.24 -3.86
N ASP A 7 -6.22 -4.51 -4.20
CA ASP A 7 -6.07 -5.61 -3.24
C ASP A 7 -4.59 -5.96 -3.04
N ALA A 8 -4.06 -5.61 -1.86
CA ALA A 8 -2.66 -5.83 -1.54
C ALA A 8 -2.30 -7.32 -1.38
N SER A 9 -3.28 -8.19 -1.12
CA SER A 9 -3.03 -9.65 -0.99
C SER A 9 -2.71 -10.32 -2.33
N LEU A 10 -3.12 -9.69 -3.44
CA LEU A 10 -2.91 -10.19 -4.81
C LEU A 10 -1.71 -9.54 -5.51
N CYS A 11 -1.16 -8.46 -4.95
CA CYS A 11 -0.09 -7.70 -5.58
C CYS A 11 1.27 -8.41 -5.41
N ASN A 12 1.87 -8.83 -6.51
CA ASN A 12 3.19 -9.48 -6.51
C ASN A 12 4.35 -8.54 -6.85
N GLY A 13 4.10 -7.24 -7.01
CA GLY A 13 5.15 -6.26 -7.32
C GLY A 13 5.76 -6.39 -8.71
N CYS A 14 5.01 -6.81 -9.73
CA CYS A 14 5.53 -6.92 -11.10
C CYS A 14 5.77 -5.58 -11.81
N TYR A 15 5.32 -4.46 -11.25
CA TYR A 15 5.36 -3.11 -11.83
C TYR A 15 4.62 -2.96 -13.19
N GLY A 16 3.80 -3.93 -13.58
CA GLY A 16 3.07 -3.92 -14.86
C GLY A 16 2.19 -2.67 -15.03
N CYS A 17 1.46 -2.27 -13.99
CA CYS A 17 0.62 -1.07 -14.01
C CYS A 17 1.42 0.23 -14.22
N GLN A 18 2.59 0.34 -13.59
CA GLN A 18 3.49 1.47 -13.74
C GLN A 18 4.07 1.54 -15.16
N MET A 19 4.47 0.38 -15.70
CA MET A 19 5.03 0.28 -17.05
C MET A 19 3.98 0.52 -18.13
N ALA A 20 2.75 0.02 -17.97
CA ALA A 20 1.67 0.27 -18.92
C ALA A 20 1.27 1.74 -18.96
N CYS A 21 1.32 2.45 -17.83
CA CYS A 21 1.11 3.89 -17.81
C CYS A 21 2.21 4.64 -18.58
N LYS A 22 3.46 4.19 -18.47
CA LYS A 22 4.57 4.72 -19.27
C LYS A 22 4.40 4.44 -20.76
N ASP A 23 4.04 3.21 -21.12
CA ASP A 23 3.76 2.80 -22.50
C ASP A 23 2.67 3.66 -23.14
N GLU A 24 1.60 3.95 -22.39
CA GLU A 24 0.48 4.75 -22.86
C GLU A 24 0.83 6.24 -23.06
N HIS A 25 1.67 6.82 -22.20
CA HIS A 25 1.84 8.28 -22.13
C HIS A 25 3.23 8.80 -22.50
N CYS A 26 4.27 7.96 -22.54
CA CYS A 26 5.58 8.38 -23.05
C CYS A 26 5.62 8.26 -24.58
N GLY A 27 6.02 9.33 -25.26
CA GLY A 27 5.98 9.40 -26.72
C GLY A 27 4.60 9.63 -27.33
N ASN A 28 3.54 9.71 -26.52
CA ASN A 28 2.16 9.91 -26.98
C ASN A 28 1.57 11.19 -26.38
N ASP A 29 0.91 12.00 -27.20
CA ASP A 29 0.17 13.19 -26.79
C ASP A 29 -1.34 12.95 -26.97
N TRP A 30 -2.09 13.14 -25.91
CA TRP A 30 -3.54 12.93 -25.81
C TRP A 30 -4.27 14.24 -25.52
N SER A 31 -3.72 15.38 -25.93
CA SER A 31 -4.35 16.68 -25.71
C SER A 31 -5.76 16.72 -26.31
N PRO A 32 -6.75 17.25 -25.56
CA PRO A 32 -6.60 18.07 -24.36
C PRO A 32 -6.55 17.31 -23.02
N ILE A 33 -6.58 15.97 -23.01
CA ILE A 33 -6.61 15.17 -21.78
C ILE A 33 -5.24 15.11 -21.10
N ALA A 34 -4.17 14.90 -21.87
CA ALA A 34 -2.82 14.80 -21.34
C ALA A 34 -1.79 15.13 -22.42
N ALA A 35 -0.82 16.00 -22.11
CA ALA A 35 0.41 16.07 -22.90
C ALA A 35 1.35 14.91 -22.56
N GLU A 36 2.35 14.68 -23.43
CA GLU A 36 3.34 13.61 -23.28
C GLU A 36 3.98 13.55 -21.88
N GLN A 37 4.00 12.36 -21.29
CA GLN A 37 4.71 12.10 -20.04
C GLN A 37 6.22 11.90 -20.33
N PRO A 38 7.13 12.50 -19.54
CA PRO A 38 8.56 12.26 -19.71
C PRO A 38 8.92 10.81 -19.36
N THR A 39 9.94 10.26 -20.03
CA THR A 39 10.38 8.87 -19.83
C THR A 39 10.88 8.61 -18.41
N SER A 40 11.55 9.58 -17.78
CA SER A 40 12.06 9.50 -16.41
C SER A 40 11.43 10.52 -15.46
N GLY A 41 11.54 10.28 -14.15
CA GLY A 41 11.21 11.26 -13.10
C GLY A 41 9.74 11.34 -12.69
N GLN A 42 8.81 10.96 -13.57
CA GLN A 42 7.37 10.92 -13.26
C GLN A 42 6.83 9.49 -13.29
N PHE A 43 5.99 9.14 -12.32
CA PHE A 43 5.28 7.87 -12.28
C PHE A 43 3.83 8.11 -11.87
N TRP A 44 2.93 8.26 -12.86
CA TRP A 44 1.52 8.57 -12.59
C TRP A 44 0.76 7.42 -11.92
N CYS A 45 1.27 6.19 -12.04
CA CYS A 45 0.90 5.01 -11.23
C CYS A 45 2.17 4.45 -10.59
N LYS A 46 2.61 5.05 -9.48
CA LYS A 46 3.88 4.72 -8.82
C LYS A 46 3.71 3.54 -7.89
N VAL A 47 4.43 2.44 -8.09
CA VAL A 47 4.46 1.34 -7.12
C VAL A 47 5.55 1.62 -6.08
N ASN A 48 5.14 1.87 -4.84
CA ASN A 48 6.04 1.98 -3.71
C ASN A 48 6.33 0.57 -3.16
N GLN A 49 7.59 0.32 -2.84
CA GLN A 49 8.04 -0.91 -2.21
C GLN A 49 8.50 -0.62 -0.78
N GLU A 50 8.05 -1.43 0.17
CA GLU A 50 8.45 -1.36 1.57
C GLU A 50 8.95 -2.74 2.02
N THR A 51 10.19 -2.79 2.49
CA THR A 51 10.73 -3.99 3.15
C THR A 51 10.30 -3.99 4.60
N ARG A 52 9.79 -5.13 5.06
CA ARG A 52 9.13 -5.32 6.35
C ARG A 52 9.78 -6.44 7.14
N GLY A 53 9.93 -6.26 8.46
CA GLY A 53 10.69 -7.17 9.31
C GLY A 53 12.21 -7.11 9.09
N LYS A 54 12.92 -8.14 9.54
CA LYS A 54 14.38 -8.27 9.45
C LYS A 54 14.76 -9.75 9.46
N VAL A 55 15.97 -10.06 8.99
CA VAL A 55 16.49 -11.45 9.00
C VAL A 55 16.30 -12.07 10.39
N PRO A 56 15.73 -13.29 10.49
CA PRO A 56 15.43 -14.23 9.38
C PRO A 56 14.08 -14.05 8.68
N GLU A 57 13.11 -13.33 9.25
CA GLU A 57 11.77 -13.17 8.66
C GLU A 57 11.62 -11.79 7.99
N VAL A 58 11.67 -11.77 6.66
CA VAL A 58 11.57 -10.56 5.85
C VAL A 58 10.39 -10.67 4.89
N LYS A 59 9.59 -9.61 4.80
CA LYS A 59 8.49 -9.47 3.84
C LYS A 59 8.69 -8.23 2.99
N VAL A 60 8.01 -8.18 1.85
CA VAL A 60 7.98 -6.99 0.98
C VAL A 60 6.53 -6.65 0.67
N GLN A 61 6.17 -5.40 0.88
CA GLN A 61 4.86 -4.85 0.54
C GLN A 61 4.98 -3.93 -0.67
N TYR A 62 4.04 -4.06 -1.61
CA TYR A 62 3.95 -3.22 -2.80
C TYR A 62 2.64 -2.45 -2.80
N THR A 63 2.71 -1.12 -2.92
CA THR A 63 1.53 -0.25 -2.84
C THR A 63 1.53 0.74 -4.01
N PRO A 64 0.60 0.63 -4.98
CA PRO A 64 0.48 1.54 -6.10
C PRO A 64 -0.21 2.85 -5.70
N VAL A 65 0.52 3.96 -5.70
CA VAL A 65 0.00 5.31 -5.48
C VAL A 65 -0.23 6.01 -6.82
N MET A 66 -1.44 6.54 -7.01
CA MET A 66 -1.87 7.25 -8.21
C MET A 66 -2.78 8.43 -7.83
N CYS A 67 -3.28 9.18 -8.82
CA CYS A 67 -4.24 10.24 -8.53
C CYS A 67 -5.52 9.63 -7.94
N GLY A 68 -5.95 10.11 -6.77
CA GLY A 68 -7.20 9.68 -6.14
C GLY A 68 -8.46 10.24 -6.80
N HIS A 69 -8.33 11.15 -7.79
CA HIS A 69 -9.45 11.88 -8.40
C HIS A 69 -10.45 12.48 -7.39
N CYS A 70 -9.95 12.88 -6.22
CA CYS A 70 -10.71 12.99 -4.98
C CYS A 70 -11.95 13.90 -5.03
N GLU A 71 -12.94 13.62 -4.18
CA GLU A 71 -14.13 14.48 -4.02
C GLU A 71 -13.74 15.89 -3.57
N ASN A 72 -12.83 15.99 -2.60
CA ASN A 72 -12.26 17.26 -2.15
C ASN A 72 -10.91 17.52 -2.84
N ALA A 73 -10.94 17.78 -4.15
CA ALA A 73 -9.75 17.99 -4.95
C ALA A 73 -9.04 19.32 -4.65
N ALA A 74 -8.11 19.33 -3.68
CA ALA A 74 -7.31 20.52 -3.34
C ALA A 74 -6.55 21.13 -4.54
N CYS A 75 -6.13 20.29 -5.49
CA CYS A 75 -5.50 20.74 -6.74
C CYS A 75 -6.43 21.57 -7.64
N MET A 76 -7.75 21.30 -7.64
CA MET A 76 -8.72 22.15 -8.33
C MET A 76 -8.83 23.53 -7.67
N ASN A 77 -8.87 23.58 -6.34
CA ASN A 77 -8.96 24.84 -5.61
C ASN A 77 -7.69 25.71 -5.75
N ALA A 78 -6.52 25.08 -5.89
CA ALA A 78 -5.25 25.77 -6.10
C ALA A 78 -5.02 26.25 -7.55
N ALA A 79 -5.71 25.63 -8.50
CA ALA A 79 -5.60 25.97 -9.92
C ALA A 79 -6.32 27.29 -10.24
N LYS A 80 -5.74 28.05 -11.17
CA LYS A 80 -6.33 29.26 -11.73
C LYS A 80 -6.90 28.98 -13.12
N ASP A 81 -7.80 29.84 -13.57
CA ASP A 81 -8.34 29.85 -14.94
C ASP A 81 -9.05 28.56 -15.36
N GLY A 82 -9.51 27.76 -14.39
CA GLY A 82 -10.13 26.45 -14.65
C GLY A 82 -9.15 25.44 -15.25
N ALA A 83 -7.85 25.57 -14.96
CA ALA A 83 -6.81 24.67 -15.46
C ALA A 83 -6.91 23.24 -14.93
N VAL A 84 -7.61 23.03 -13.82
CA VAL A 84 -7.95 21.71 -13.30
C VAL A 84 -9.45 21.68 -13.12
N TYR A 85 -10.08 20.63 -13.65
CA TYR A 85 -11.54 20.50 -13.64
C TYR A 85 -11.95 19.05 -13.41
N ARG A 86 -13.18 18.87 -12.93
CA ARG A 86 -13.83 17.58 -12.78
C ARG A 86 -14.71 17.31 -13.98
N ARG A 87 -14.59 16.12 -14.57
CA ARG A 87 -15.47 15.61 -15.62
C ARG A 87 -16.77 15.06 -15.03
N GLU A 88 -17.76 14.81 -15.88
CA GLU A 88 -19.05 14.22 -15.46
C GLU A 88 -18.89 12.81 -14.84
N ASP A 89 -17.88 12.06 -15.30
CA ASP A 89 -17.52 10.73 -14.79
C ASP A 89 -16.75 10.77 -13.44
N GLY A 90 -16.46 11.96 -12.91
CA GLY A 90 -15.72 12.17 -11.67
C GLY A 90 -14.21 12.33 -11.83
N LEU A 91 -13.64 12.07 -13.02
CA LEU A 91 -12.21 12.20 -13.23
C LEU A 91 -11.77 13.67 -13.18
N ILE A 92 -10.84 13.96 -12.28
CA ILE A 92 -10.09 15.22 -12.24
C ILE A 92 -9.05 15.26 -13.38
N ILE A 93 -9.10 16.25 -14.26
CA ILE A 93 -8.17 16.47 -15.38
C ILE A 93 -7.42 17.78 -15.20
N ILE A 94 -6.14 17.78 -15.59
CA ILE A 94 -5.32 18.99 -15.71
C ILE A 94 -5.23 19.33 -17.20
N ASP A 95 -5.75 20.49 -17.59
CA ASP A 95 -5.63 21.01 -18.94
C ASP A 95 -4.18 21.41 -19.22
N PRO A 96 -3.48 20.78 -20.19
CA PRO A 96 -2.06 21.07 -20.44
C PRO A 96 -1.78 22.51 -20.84
N GLU A 97 -2.70 23.18 -21.54
CA GLU A 97 -2.48 24.56 -22.01
C GLU A 97 -2.71 25.56 -20.87
N LYS A 98 -3.82 25.44 -20.15
CA LYS A 98 -4.18 26.39 -19.07
C LYS A 98 -3.30 26.24 -17.83
N SER A 99 -2.78 25.04 -17.57
CA SER A 99 -1.98 24.75 -16.38
C SER A 99 -0.53 25.21 -16.48
N LYS A 100 -0.09 25.69 -17.65
CA LYS A 100 1.29 26.12 -17.87
C LYS A 100 1.73 27.18 -16.87
N GLY A 101 2.87 26.95 -16.23
CA GLY A 101 3.46 27.82 -15.21
C GLY A 101 2.84 27.71 -13.81
N GLN A 102 1.79 26.91 -13.63
CA GLN A 102 1.05 26.82 -12.36
C GLN A 102 1.64 25.75 -11.41
N LYS A 103 2.85 26.01 -10.90
CA LYS A 103 3.55 25.08 -9.98
C LYS A 103 2.78 24.76 -8.72
N GLN A 104 1.95 25.69 -8.23
CA GLN A 104 1.18 25.50 -6.99
C GLN A 104 0.17 24.34 -7.05
N ILE A 105 -0.18 23.88 -8.26
CA ILE A 105 -1.06 22.70 -8.44
C ILE A 105 -0.37 21.43 -7.93
N VAL A 106 0.96 21.34 -8.06
CA VAL A 106 1.76 20.19 -7.60
C VAL A 106 1.70 20.09 -6.08
N ASP A 107 2.00 21.19 -5.39
CA ASP A 107 2.09 21.26 -3.92
C ASP A 107 0.74 21.05 -3.23
N ALA A 108 -0.37 21.27 -3.96
CA ALA A 108 -1.72 21.10 -3.44
C ALA A 108 -2.16 19.64 -3.30
N CYS A 109 -1.45 18.66 -3.89
CA CYS A 109 -1.88 17.28 -3.87
C CYS A 109 -1.49 16.57 -2.56
N PRO A 110 -2.45 16.15 -1.70
CA PRO A 110 -2.11 15.45 -0.46
C PRO A 110 -1.42 14.10 -0.70
N ALA A 111 -1.76 13.42 -1.81
CA ALA A 111 -1.16 12.15 -2.20
C ALA A 111 0.26 12.29 -2.79
N GLY A 112 0.72 13.52 -3.09
CA GLY A 112 1.95 13.73 -3.87
C GLY A 112 1.90 13.12 -5.28
N ALA A 113 0.70 12.92 -5.84
CA ALA A 113 0.49 12.21 -7.11
C ALA A 113 0.55 13.11 -8.36
N ILE A 114 0.81 14.41 -8.17
CA ILE A 114 1.01 15.38 -9.25
C ILE A 114 2.51 15.68 -9.34
N TYR A 115 3.04 15.63 -10.55
CA TYR A 115 4.44 15.88 -10.86
C TYR A 115 4.59 17.16 -11.68
N TRP A 116 5.71 17.84 -11.53
CA TRP A 116 6.09 18.92 -12.42
C TRP A 116 6.82 18.37 -13.66
N ASN A 117 6.46 18.85 -14.85
CA ASN A 117 7.22 18.63 -16.07
C ASN A 117 8.06 19.86 -16.38
N ASP A 118 9.37 19.78 -16.20
CA ASP A 118 10.27 20.92 -16.44
C ASP A 118 10.38 21.33 -17.91
N LYS A 119 10.25 20.38 -18.84
CA LYS A 119 10.37 20.66 -20.28
C LYS A 119 9.14 21.41 -20.82
N LEU A 120 7.96 21.01 -20.36
CA LEU A 120 6.69 21.57 -20.82
C LEU A 120 6.20 22.71 -19.91
N GLU A 121 6.78 22.84 -18.72
CA GLU A 121 6.39 23.78 -17.67
C GLU A 121 4.93 23.61 -17.23
N ILE A 122 4.48 22.36 -17.07
CA ILE A 122 3.11 22.01 -16.69
C ILE A 122 3.10 20.99 -15.54
N PRO A 123 2.06 20.98 -14.68
CA PRO A 123 1.79 19.87 -13.79
C PRO A 123 1.16 18.69 -14.55
N GLN A 124 1.54 17.47 -14.19
CA GLN A 124 1.08 16.22 -14.82
C GLN A 124 0.76 15.16 -13.76
N LYS A 125 -0.21 14.29 -14.06
CA LYS A 125 -0.69 13.24 -13.15
C LYS A 125 -1.50 12.20 -13.92
N CYS A 126 -1.89 11.12 -13.24
CA CYS A 126 -2.82 10.13 -13.78
C CYS A 126 -4.10 10.80 -14.30
N THR A 127 -4.58 10.39 -15.48
CA THR A 127 -5.80 10.91 -16.12
C THR A 127 -6.97 9.94 -16.03
N GLY A 128 -6.83 8.84 -15.29
CA GLY A 128 -7.78 7.73 -15.34
C GLY A 128 -7.87 7.07 -16.71
N CYS A 129 -6.89 7.30 -17.59
CA CYS A 129 -6.94 6.95 -19.02
C CYS A 129 -8.23 7.43 -19.69
N ALA A 130 -8.72 8.63 -19.33
CA ALA A 130 -9.99 9.17 -19.84
C ALA A 130 -10.09 9.13 -21.38
N HIS A 131 -8.97 9.33 -22.08
CA HIS A 131 -8.93 9.25 -23.54
C HIS A 131 -9.26 7.86 -24.10
N LEU A 132 -8.93 6.78 -23.38
CA LEU A 132 -9.31 5.42 -23.75
C LEU A 132 -10.77 5.13 -23.40
N LEU A 133 -11.22 5.58 -22.21
CA LEU A 133 -12.61 5.41 -21.80
C LEU A 133 -13.57 6.11 -22.77
N ASP A 134 -13.19 7.31 -23.23
CA ASP A 134 -13.92 8.05 -24.27
C ASP A 134 -13.93 7.32 -25.63
N ASP A 135 -12.93 6.47 -25.90
CA ASP A 135 -12.83 5.61 -27.10
C ASP A 135 -13.48 4.23 -26.92
N GLY A 136 -14.24 4.02 -25.85
CA GLY A 136 -15.02 2.81 -25.61
C GLY A 136 -14.29 1.71 -24.84
N TRP A 137 -13.10 1.97 -24.30
CA TRP A 137 -12.48 1.07 -23.34
C TRP A 137 -13.28 1.02 -22.04
N THR A 138 -13.26 -0.13 -21.38
CA THR A 138 -14.02 -0.35 -20.15
C THR A 138 -13.17 -0.12 -18.89
N VAL A 139 -11.84 -0.12 -19.01
CA VAL A 139 -10.91 0.02 -17.87
C VAL A 139 -9.63 0.79 -18.27
N PRO A 140 -8.96 1.46 -17.32
CA PRO A 140 -7.63 2.06 -17.54
C PRO A 140 -6.52 1.02 -17.76
N ARG A 141 -5.41 1.42 -18.39
CA ARG A 141 -4.29 0.50 -18.70
C ARG A 141 -3.68 -0.20 -17.48
N CYS A 142 -3.66 0.45 -16.32
CA CYS A 142 -3.13 -0.15 -15.09
C CYS A 142 -3.98 -1.33 -14.59
N VAL A 143 -5.28 -1.30 -14.85
CA VAL A 143 -6.23 -2.38 -14.52
C VAL A 143 -6.18 -3.46 -15.59
N ASP A 144 -6.23 -3.06 -16.87
CA ASP A 144 -6.17 -3.98 -18.02
C ASP A 144 -4.94 -4.91 -17.98
N VAL A 145 -3.77 -4.39 -17.61
CA VAL A 145 -2.51 -5.16 -17.57
C VAL A 145 -2.34 -5.96 -16.27
N CYS A 146 -3.23 -5.83 -15.28
CA CYS A 146 -3.03 -6.41 -13.96
C CYS A 146 -3.26 -7.93 -13.97
N ALA A 147 -2.19 -8.69 -14.23
CA ALA A 147 -2.26 -10.14 -14.37
C ALA A 147 -2.76 -10.90 -13.12
N THR A 148 -2.63 -10.31 -11.93
CA THR A 148 -3.08 -10.93 -10.66
C THR A 148 -4.48 -10.49 -10.24
N GLY A 149 -5.08 -9.50 -10.92
CA GLY A 149 -6.34 -8.90 -10.50
C GLY A 149 -6.23 -8.01 -9.26
N ALA A 150 -5.01 -7.63 -8.84
CA ALA A 150 -4.79 -6.75 -7.70
C ALA A 150 -5.34 -5.32 -7.91
N LEU A 151 -5.54 -4.88 -9.16
CA LEU A 151 -6.20 -3.62 -9.48
C LEU A 151 -7.46 -3.91 -10.28
N THR A 152 -8.59 -3.40 -9.81
CA THR A 152 -9.89 -3.52 -10.49
C THR A 152 -10.57 -2.17 -10.62
N TYR A 153 -11.40 -2.00 -11.65
CA TYR A 153 -12.19 -0.79 -11.88
C TYR A 153 -13.67 -1.12 -11.74
N ILE A 154 -14.24 -0.72 -10.60
CA ILE A 154 -15.57 -1.16 -10.16
C ILE A 154 -16.47 0.04 -9.90
N ASP A 155 -17.77 -0.19 -9.78
CA ASP A 155 -18.68 0.84 -9.27
C ASP A 155 -18.46 1.00 -7.77
N GLU A 156 -18.62 2.23 -7.26
CA GLU A 156 -18.46 2.52 -5.82
C GLU A 156 -19.36 1.69 -4.91
N GLU A 157 -20.55 1.32 -5.40
CA GLU A 157 -21.49 0.46 -4.68
C GLU A 157 -21.00 -0.99 -4.54
N ASP A 158 -20.06 -1.42 -5.38
CA ASP A 158 -19.45 -2.74 -5.37
C ASP A 158 -18.17 -2.80 -4.52
N VAL A 159 -17.79 -1.69 -3.87
CA VAL A 159 -16.61 -1.68 -2.99
C VAL A 159 -16.85 -2.61 -1.79
N PRO A 160 -15.99 -3.61 -1.57
CA PRO A 160 -16.20 -4.59 -0.51
C PRO A 160 -16.05 -3.95 0.88
N GLU A 161 -16.79 -4.51 1.84
CA GLU A 161 -16.63 -4.18 3.25
C GLU A 161 -15.18 -4.44 3.70
N GLY A 162 -14.61 -3.50 4.47
CA GLY A 162 -13.21 -3.56 4.90
C GLY A 162 -12.22 -2.88 3.96
N ALA A 163 -12.63 -2.47 2.75
CA ALA A 163 -11.84 -1.55 1.95
C ALA A 163 -11.81 -0.16 2.58
N THR A 164 -10.66 0.50 2.53
CA THR A 164 -10.47 1.87 3.01
C THR A 164 -10.11 2.79 1.85
N PRO A 165 -10.40 4.10 1.92
CA PRO A 165 -9.88 5.04 0.93
C PRO A 165 -8.34 5.02 0.93
N MET A 166 -7.72 5.33 -0.21
CA MET A 166 -6.26 5.39 -0.35
C MET A 166 -5.64 6.22 0.81
N PRO A 167 -4.82 5.62 1.70
CA PRO A 167 -4.46 6.23 2.99
C PRO A 167 -3.80 7.61 2.89
N VAL A 168 -2.91 7.80 1.91
CA VAL A 168 -2.19 9.07 1.70
C VAL A 168 -3.10 10.23 1.28
N ALA A 169 -4.37 9.96 0.95
CA ALA A 169 -5.35 10.97 0.56
C ALA A 169 -6.68 10.81 1.28
N GLU A 170 -6.78 10.01 2.35
CA GLU A 170 -8.04 9.63 3.00
C GLU A 170 -8.95 10.84 3.29
N GLY A 171 -8.41 11.90 3.89
CA GLY A 171 -9.16 13.13 4.21
C GLY A 171 -9.66 13.93 3.00
N ALA A 172 -9.21 13.61 1.78
CA ALA A 172 -9.71 14.19 0.54
C ALA A 172 -10.84 13.38 -0.10
N HIS A 173 -11.18 12.21 0.43
CA HIS A 173 -12.12 11.24 -0.14
C HIS A 173 -11.77 10.83 -1.58
N PRO A 174 -10.70 10.02 -1.76
CA PRO A 174 -10.27 9.54 -3.07
C PRO A 174 -11.21 8.46 -3.64
N HIS A 175 -11.43 8.47 -4.95
CA HIS A 175 -12.04 7.38 -5.73
C HIS A 175 -11.00 6.32 -6.09
N VAL A 176 -10.19 5.97 -5.09
CA VAL A 176 -9.22 4.87 -5.10
C VAL A 176 -9.28 4.25 -3.72
N CYS A 177 -9.61 2.97 -3.65
CA CYS A 177 -9.80 2.23 -2.41
C CYS A 177 -8.80 1.09 -2.30
N TYR A 178 -8.31 0.81 -1.11
CA TYR A 178 -7.36 -0.26 -0.82
C TYR A 178 -8.02 -1.29 0.10
N ILE A 179 -7.70 -2.57 -0.09
CA ILE A 179 -8.14 -3.65 0.78
C ILE A 179 -6.96 -4.60 1.06
N ASN A 180 -7.04 -5.31 2.20
CA ASN A 180 -6.06 -6.29 2.64
C ASN A 180 -4.62 -5.72 2.78
N ILE A 181 -4.50 -4.42 3.09
CA ILE A 181 -3.21 -3.81 3.45
C ILE A 181 -2.73 -4.50 4.73
N PRO A 182 -1.60 -5.23 4.72
CA PRO A 182 -1.21 -6.03 5.87
C PRO A 182 -0.88 -5.14 7.07
N LYS A 183 -1.44 -5.41 8.26
CA LYS A 183 -1.03 -4.70 9.49
C LYS A 183 0.25 -5.29 10.07
N LYS A 184 0.64 -4.83 11.26
CA LYS A 184 1.88 -5.23 11.92
C LYS A 184 1.85 -6.70 12.35
N TRP A 185 3.02 -7.28 12.54
CA TRP A 185 3.15 -8.66 12.99
C TRP A 185 4.36 -8.84 13.90
N VAL A 186 4.31 -9.90 14.71
CA VAL A 186 5.38 -10.36 15.60
C VAL A 186 5.76 -11.79 15.19
N TYR A 187 7.06 -12.07 15.11
CA TYR A 187 7.61 -13.38 14.80
C TYR A 187 8.72 -13.77 15.79
N GLY A 188 8.81 -15.06 16.10
CA GLY A 188 9.96 -15.64 16.78
C GLY A 188 10.04 -17.15 16.55
N VAL A 189 11.18 -17.73 16.92
CA VAL A 189 11.44 -19.16 16.87
C VAL A 189 11.93 -19.62 18.23
N LEU A 190 11.33 -20.67 18.79
CA LEU A 190 11.79 -21.25 20.05
C LEU A 190 12.74 -22.42 19.77
N VAL A 191 13.92 -22.39 20.38
CA VAL A 191 15.00 -23.34 20.09
C VAL A 191 15.66 -23.84 21.38
N ASP A 192 15.96 -25.13 21.44
CA ASP A 192 16.88 -25.71 22.42
C ASP A 192 18.26 -25.93 21.78
N ARG A 193 19.20 -25.05 22.14
CA ARG A 193 20.56 -25.11 21.60
C ARG A 193 21.38 -26.30 22.11
N THR A 194 20.99 -26.91 23.24
CA THR A 194 21.75 -28.00 23.85
C THR A 194 21.59 -29.30 23.07
N ILE A 195 20.40 -29.54 22.53
CA ILE A 195 20.08 -30.67 21.66
C ILE A 195 20.04 -30.28 20.18
N ASN A 196 20.18 -28.99 19.88
CA ASN A 196 20.14 -28.43 18.52
C ASN A 196 18.83 -28.77 17.79
N GLU A 197 17.71 -28.59 18.49
CA GLU A 197 16.35 -28.84 18.00
C GLU A 197 15.45 -27.62 18.24
N VAL A 198 14.41 -27.51 17.42
CA VAL A 198 13.34 -26.52 17.59
C VAL A 198 12.32 -27.02 18.60
N ILE A 199 11.63 -26.09 19.26
CA ILE A 199 10.63 -26.40 20.28
C ILE A 199 9.25 -26.30 19.68
N ILE A 200 8.66 -27.46 19.40
CA ILE A 200 7.35 -27.62 18.75
C ILE A 200 6.26 -27.69 19.82
N GLY A 201 5.13 -27.01 19.58
CA GLY A 201 3.95 -27.10 20.44
C GLY A 201 4.03 -26.30 21.74
N ALA A 202 5.00 -25.40 21.90
CA ALA A 202 5.04 -24.48 23.02
C ALA A 202 3.87 -23.51 22.95
N GLU A 203 3.20 -23.25 24.07
CA GLU A 203 2.15 -22.24 24.16
C GLU A 203 2.79 -20.85 24.17
N VAL A 204 2.42 -20.01 23.23
CA VAL A 204 2.89 -18.62 23.13
C VAL A 204 1.71 -17.68 23.23
N LYS A 205 1.81 -16.68 24.11
CA LYS A 205 0.77 -15.67 24.33
C LYS A 205 1.29 -14.29 23.97
N LEU A 206 0.43 -13.50 23.36
CA LEU A 206 0.64 -12.07 23.14
C LEU A 206 -0.21 -11.30 24.14
N HIS A 207 0.43 -10.40 24.87
CA HIS A 207 -0.18 -9.53 25.86
C HIS A 207 -0.23 -8.10 25.34
N SER A 208 -1.35 -7.41 25.52
CA SER A 208 -1.47 -5.97 25.29
C SER A 208 -0.62 -5.17 26.28
N ALA A 209 -0.52 -3.86 26.04
CA ALA A 209 0.11 -2.92 26.96
C ALA A 209 -0.42 -2.99 28.41
N ASP A 210 -1.70 -3.36 28.57
CA ASP A 210 -2.38 -3.48 29.87
C ASP A 210 -2.19 -4.87 30.51
N GLY A 211 -1.47 -5.78 29.85
CA GLY A 211 -1.19 -7.14 30.32
C GLY A 211 -2.24 -8.19 29.95
N GLU A 212 -3.31 -7.80 29.25
CA GLU A 212 -4.36 -8.73 28.81
C GLU A 212 -3.87 -9.61 27.67
N VAL A 213 -4.20 -10.91 27.72
CA VAL A 213 -3.88 -11.84 26.62
C VAL A 213 -4.81 -11.55 25.44
N VAL A 214 -4.24 -11.05 24.34
CA VAL A 214 -4.97 -10.71 23.11
C VAL A 214 -4.92 -11.84 22.07
N ALA A 215 -3.92 -12.71 22.15
CA ALA A 215 -3.80 -13.87 21.28
C ALA A 215 -3.02 -15.00 21.97
N THR A 216 -3.32 -16.24 21.58
CA THR A 216 -2.60 -17.44 22.01
C THR A 216 -2.48 -18.37 20.83
N LEU A 217 -1.30 -18.97 20.65
CA LEU A 217 -1.01 -19.97 19.62
C LEU A 217 -0.02 -21.00 20.16
N SER A 218 0.25 -22.02 19.36
CA SER A 218 1.35 -22.95 19.61
C SER A 218 2.43 -22.80 18.54
N THR A 219 3.70 -23.02 18.90
CA THR A 219 4.77 -23.09 17.89
C THR A 219 4.55 -24.26 16.94
N ASP A 220 4.85 -24.03 15.65
CA ASP A 220 4.67 -25.01 14.58
C ASP A 220 5.83 -26.04 14.49
N GLU A 221 5.86 -26.85 13.42
CA GLU A 221 6.91 -27.84 13.19
C GLU A 221 8.33 -27.28 13.02
N PHE A 222 8.46 -25.97 12.78
CA PHE A 222 9.74 -25.26 12.73
C PHE A 222 10.05 -24.54 14.04
N GLY A 223 9.22 -24.71 15.08
CA GLY A 223 9.31 -23.99 16.34
C GLY A 223 8.94 -22.51 16.21
N GLU A 224 8.32 -22.11 15.10
CA GLU A 224 8.01 -20.73 14.79
C GLU A 224 6.67 -20.32 15.37
N PHE A 225 6.54 -19.05 15.71
CA PHE A 225 5.26 -18.41 15.98
C PHE A 225 5.13 -17.09 15.22
N ARG A 226 3.89 -16.77 14.82
CA ARG A 226 3.54 -15.52 14.12
C ARG A 226 2.21 -14.97 14.61
N PHE A 227 2.25 -13.81 15.26
CA PHE A 227 1.05 -13.00 15.48
C PHE A 227 0.94 -12.00 14.32
N LYS A 228 -0.19 -11.97 13.63
CA LYS A 228 -0.44 -11.13 12.44
C LYS A 228 -1.63 -10.22 12.70
N GLU A 229 -1.82 -9.22 11.83
CA GLU A 229 -2.94 -8.28 11.89
C GLU A 229 -3.00 -7.48 13.22
N LEU A 230 -1.83 -7.10 13.73
CA LEU A 230 -1.70 -6.35 14.99
C LEU A 230 -1.88 -4.86 14.78
N GLU A 231 -2.43 -4.21 15.80
CA GLU A 231 -2.50 -2.74 15.85
C GLU A 231 -1.13 -2.14 16.14
N ASP A 232 -0.99 -0.85 15.88
CA ASP A 232 0.22 -0.08 16.19
C ASP A 232 0.28 0.19 17.71
N ALA A 233 0.79 -0.77 18.47
CA ALA A 233 0.82 -0.74 19.93
C ALA A 233 2.00 -1.54 20.51
N PRO A 234 2.40 -1.28 21.77
CA PRO A 234 3.34 -2.12 22.47
C PRO A 234 2.68 -3.42 22.94
N TYR A 235 3.37 -4.54 22.73
CA TYR A 235 2.97 -5.86 23.22
C TYR A 235 4.09 -6.54 24.01
N THR A 236 3.74 -7.60 24.72
CA THR A 236 4.66 -8.54 25.37
C THR A 236 4.34 -9.96 24.93
N VAL A 237 5.35 -10.73 24.57
CA VAL A 237 5.24 -12.16 24.23
C VAL A 237 5.68 -12.98 25.42
N THR A 238 4.87 -13.95 25.82
CA THR A 238 5.29 -15.01 26.76
C THR A 238 5.23 -16.37 26.08
N ALA A 239 6.13 -17.28 26.45
CA ALA A 239 6.08 -18.66 25.98
C ALA A 239 6.37 -19.67 27.09
N SER A 240 5.64 -20.78 27.06
CA SER A 240 5.67 -21.85 28.06
C SER A 240 5.56 -23.22 27.42
N VAL A 241 6.39 -24.16 27.87
CA VAL A 241 6.36 -25.57 27.43
C VAL A 241 6.93 -26.46 28.53
N GLU A 242 6.37 -27.66 28.68
CA GLU A 242 6.81 -28.61 29.71
C GLU A 242 8.31 -28.95 29.54
N GLY A 243 9.05 -28.89 30.65
CA GLY A 243 10.48 -29.20 30.68
C GLY A 243 11.41 -28.03 30.35
N TYR A 244 10.90 -26.83 30.09
CA TYR A 244 11.67 -25.62 29.81
C TYR A 244 11.29 -24.44 30.71
N GLU A 245 12.22 -23.50 30.89
CA GLU A 245 11.95 -22.24 31.59
C GLU A 245 10.97 -21.37 30.78
N ASP A 246 10.04 -20.69 31.45
CA ASP A 246 9.17 -19.71 30.80
C ASP A 246 9.97 -18.47 30.35
N ILE A 247 9.54 -17.84 29.26
CA ILE A 247 10.14 -16.59 28.77
C ILE A 247 9.11 -15.48 28.63
N GLU A 248 9.60 -14.24 28.75
CA GLU A 248 8.87 -13.01 28.51
C GLU A 248 9.75 -12.05 27.69
N LEU A 249 9.22 -11.51 26.59
CA LEU A 249 9.94 -10.65 25.65
C LEU A 249 9.05 -9.48 25.23
N SER A 250 9.61 -8.28 25.14
CA SER A 250 8.90 -7.13 24.59
C SER A 250 8.79 -7.23 23.06
N ALA A 251 7.62 -6.87 22.53
CA ALA A 251 7.32 -6.82 21.11
C ALA A 251 6.52 -5.54 20.79
N ASP A 252 7.24 -4.43 20.57
CA ASP A 252 6.61 -3.15 20.24
C ASP A 252 6.37 -3.00 18.73
N THR A 253 5.10 -3.05 18.31
CA THR A 253 4.72 -2.93 16.90
C THR A 253 4.31 -1.51 16.51
N THR A 254 4.46 -0.52 17.38
CA THR A 254 4.00 0.87 17.15
C THR A 254 4.57 1.48 15.86
N ALA A 255 5.82 1.14 15.51
CA ALA A 255 6.48 1.68 14.32
C ALA A 255 6.70 0.64 13.21
N GLU A 256 7.04 -0.60 13.57
CA GLU A 256 7.53 -1.60 12.64
C GLU A 256 7.11 -3.02 13.05
N ASP A 257 7.30 -3.98 12.14
CA ASP A 257 7.10 -5.38 12.47
C ASP A 257 8.21 -5.87 13.40
N VAL A 258 7.87 -6.76 14.33
CA VAL A 258 8.83 -7.28 15.31
C VAL A 258 9.28 -8.67 14.93
N VAL A 259 10.59 -8.81 14.75
CA VAL A 259 11.26 -10.11 14.60
C VAL A 259 12.13 -10.33 15.84
N LEU A 260 11.69 -11.23 16.71
CA LEU A 260 12.42 -11.65 17.91
C LEU A 260 13.58 -12.59 17.55
N GLY A 261 13.47 -13.31 16.42
CA GLY A 261 14.48 -14.25 15.95
C GLY A 261 14.51 -15.53 16.78
N ASP A 262 15.69 -16.13 16.91
CA ASP A 262 15.89 -17.35 17.68
C ASP A 262 15.89 -17.03 19.18
N ILE A 263 14.95 -17.63 19.90
CA ILE A 263 14.76 -17.52 21.34
C ILE A 263 15.21 -18.84 21.96
N PHE A 264 16.32 -18.79 22.69
CA PHE A 264 16.91 -19.97 23.30
C PHE A 264 16.28 -20.27 24.65
N LEU A 265 15.56 -21.39 24.72
CA LEU A 265 15.00 -21.91 25.97
C LEU A 265 16.01 -22.83 26.66
N LYS A 266 15.99 -22.82 28.00
CA LYS A 266 16.79 -23.73 28.83
C LYS A 266 15.90 -24.83 29.37
N SER A 267 16.36 -26.08 29.27
CA SER A 267 15.69 -27.18 29.94
C SER A 267 15.84 -27.05 31.47
N VAL A 268 14.79 -27.42 32.19
CA VAL A 268 14.73 -27.39 33.67
C VAL A 268 15.25 -28.71 34.28
N ALA A 269 15.66 -29.67 33.44
CA ALA A 269 16.19 -30.99 33.84
C ALA A 269 17.67 -30.98 34.24
#